data_AF-A0A090VD78-F1
#
_entry.id   AF-A0A090VD78-F1
#
_cell.length_a   1.000
_cell.length_b   1.000
_cell.length_c   1.000
_cell.angle_alpha   90.00
_cell.angle_beta   90.00
_cell.angle_gamma   90.00
#
_symmetry.space_group_name_H-M   'P 1'
#
loop_
_entity.id
_entity.type
_entity.pdbx_description
1 polymer ?
#
loop_
_entity_poly.entity_id
_entity_poly.type
_entity_poly.pdbx_seq_one_letter_code
_entity_poly.pdbx_strand_id
1 'polypeptide(L)'
;MLPPMIYRVLNPELGELADEGAYLLMCKEVLPVGMLGLMLGGMVFATSSSVNTTLNISAGVLINDIYKGLFPETSDKKLVKTARIATILLGVLTIIIALLVPLLGGIVEVVMSLAALTGGAMFLPPLWALFSKLQTGKTVLSVTVISLGINAFFKFFAPDLIDLTLGRAMEMGVGMGIPIVLLLGIELYLKYSNSSTSAYDVYETKRQLKVAEPQEAEDGSNNKGTRVIGIGVALTGLLILILSFIGESAQLLVGGMGVSVLVLGLYIIRKTKK
;
A
#
# COMPACT_ATOMS: atom_id res chain seq x y z
N MET A 1 10.99 -16.68 -1.97
CA MET A 1 11.63 -16.46 -3.28
C MET A 1 12.36 -17.69 -3.83
N LEU A 2 12.44 -18.83 -3.11
CA LEU A 2 13.18 -20.01 -3.58
C LEU A 2 12.63 -20.64 -4.88
N PRO A 3 11.31 -20.86 -5.08
CA PRO A 3 10.82 -21.50 -6.30
C PRO A 3 11.20 -20.79 -7.62
N PRO A 4 11.02 -19.46 -7.77
CA PRO A 4 11.45 -18.76 -8.98
C PRO A 4 12.97 -18.75 -9.16
N MET A 5 13.75 -18.68 -8.07
CA MET A 5 15.22 -18.75 -8.15
C MET A 5 15.70 -20.12 -8.64
N ILE A 6 15.11 -21.21 -8.13
CA ILE A 6 15.42 -22.57 -8.58
C ILE A 6 15.06 -22.71 -10.07
N TYR A 7 13.89 -22.22 -10.48
CA TYR A 7 13.48 -22.26 -11.88
C TYR A 7 14.45 -21.52 -12.80
N ARG A 8 14.96 -20.35 -12.36
CA ARG A 8 15.96 -19.56 -13.08
C ARG A 8 17.30 -20.28 -13.23
N VAL A 9 17.75 -20.98 -12.19
CA VAL A 9 18.99 -21.78 -12.24
C VAL A 9 18.84 -22.98 -13.18
N LEU A 10 17.67 -23.64 -13.17
CA LEU A 10 17.37 -24.77 -14.05
C LEU A 10 17.24 -24.34 -15.52
N ASN A 11 16.85 -23.08 -15.77
CA ASN A 11 16.62 -22.56 -17.11
C ASN A 11 17.39 -21.23 -17.32
N PRO A 12 18.70 -21.29 -17.63
CA PRO A 12 19.55 -20.11 -17.76
C PRO A 12 19.21 -19.20 -18.95
N GLU A 13 18.49 -19.72 -19.95
CA GLU A 13 18.13 -18.97 -21.16
C GLU A 13 16.84 -18.13 -21.04
N LEU A 14 16.19 -18.09 -19.86
CA LEU A 14 15.06 -17.17 -19.68
C LEU A 14 15.51 -15.71 -19.87
N GLY A 15 14.77 -14.97 -20.69
CA GLY A 15 14.93 -13.53 -20.85
C GLY A 15 14.28 -12.74 -19.72
N GLU A 16 14.62 -11.45 -19.59
CA GLU A 16 14.24 -10.58 -18.46
C GLU A 16 12.72 -10.54 -18.19
N LEU A 17 11.87 -10.40 -19.22
CA LEU A 17 10.42 -10.44 -19.05
C LEU A 17 9.88 -11.84 -18.68
N ALA A 18 10.59 -12.90 -19.08
CA ALA A 18 10.24 -14.27 -18.72
C ALA A 18 10.64 -14.60 -17.27
N ASP A 19 11.67 -13.92 -16.72
CA ASP A 19 12.12 -14.07 -15.34
C ASP A 19 11.03 -13.67 -14.33
N GLU A 20 10.21 -12.66 -14.66
CA GLU A 20 9.05 -12.26 -13.85
C GLU A 20 7.97 -13.36 -13.77
N GLY A 21 7.89 -14.21 -14.80
CA GLY A 21 7.00 -15.37 -14.87
C GLY A 21 7.54 -16.63 -14.20
N ALA A 22 8.79 -16.64 -13.72
CA ALA A 22 9.47 -17.84 -13.23
C ALA A 22 8.73 -18.54 -12.08
N TYR A 23 8.03 -17.78 -11.22
CA TYR A 23 7.22 -18.38 -10.15
C TYR A 23 6.09 -19.24 -10.73
N LEU A 24 5.35 -18.70 -11.71
CA LEU A 24 4.25 -19.41 -12.34
C LEU A 24 4.73 -20.63 -13.12
N LEU A 25 5.87 -20.50 -13.81
CA LEU A 25 6.47 -21.60 -14.55
C LEU A 25 6.95 -22.72 -13.61
N MET A 26 7.56 -22.41 -12.47
CA MET A 26 7.90 -23.41 -11.46
C MET A 26 6.67 -24.12 -10.92
N CYS A 27 5.59 -23.38 -10.64
CA CYS A 27 4.33 -23.97 -10.19
C CYS A 27 3.75 -24.92 -11.24
N LYS A 28 3.87 -24.60 -12.53
CA LYS A 28 3.44 -25.48 -13.62
C LYS A 28 4.22 -26.80 -13.66
N GLU A 29 5.52 -26.79 -13.36
CA GLU A 29 6.36 -28.00 -13.34
C GLU A 29 6.10 -28.91 -12.14
N VAL A 30 5.74 -28.35 -10.98
CA VAL A 30 5.67 -29.12 -9.72
C VAL A 30 4.24 -29.44 -9.29
N LEU A 31 3.26 -28.61 -9.66
CA LEU A 31 1.88 -28.78 -9.19
C LEU A 31 1.06 -29.67 -10.15
N PRO A 32 0.24 -30.59 -9.62
CA PRO A 32 -0.75 -31.32 -10.40
C PRO A 32 -1.86 -30.39 -10.90
N VAL A 33 -2.54 -30.82 -11.97
CA VAL A 33 -3.52 -30.01 -12.72
C VAL A 33 -4.60 -29.34 -11.87
N GLY A 34 -5.09 -29.99 -10.81
CA GLY A 34 -6.08 -29.40 -9.88
C GLY A 34 -5.49 -28.32 -8.96
N MET A 35 -4.28 -28.53 -8.44
CA MET A 35 -3.61 -27.56 -7.57
C MET A 35 -3.12 -26.34 -8.35
N LEU A 36 -2.71 -26.51 -9.62
CA LEU A 36 -2.36 -25.40 -10.50
C LEU A 36 -3.55 -24.47 -10.73
N GLY A 37 -4.74 -25.03 -10.97
CA GLY A 37 -5.98 -24.26 -11.11
C GLY A 37 -6.35 -23.48 -9.83
N LEU A 38 -6.25 -24.13 -8.66
CA LEU A 38 -6.46 -23.47 -7.37
C LEU A 38 -5.46 -22.34 -7.12
N MET A 39 -4.18 -22.55 -7.46
CA MET A 39 -3.15 -21.53 -7.34
C MET A 39 -3.44 -20.32 -8.22
N LEU A 40 -3.82 -20.55 -9.49
CA LEU A 40 -4.14 -19.49 -10.45
C LEU A 40 -5.37 -18.69 -9.98
N GLY A 41 -6.41 -19.39 -9.54
CA GLY A 41 -7.59 -18.76 -8.95
C GLY A 41 -7.21 -17.89 -7.76
N GLY A 42 -6.42 -18.43 -6.81
CA GLY A 42 -5.94 -17.69 -5.65
C GLY A 42 -5.13 -16.44 -6.01
N MET A 43 -4.26 -16.53 -7.02
CA MET A 43 -3.46 -15.39 -7.51
C MET A 43 -4.35 -14.29 -8.10
N VAL A 44 -5.35 -14.66 -8.91
CA VAL A 44 -6.31 -13.70 -9.49
C VAL A 44 -7.15 -13.06 -8.38
N PHE A 45 -7.66 -13.83 -7.42
CA PHE A 45 -8.44 -13.31 -6.30
C PHE A 45 -7.62 -12.37 -5.41
N ALA A 46 -6.39 -12.74 -5.05
CA ALA A 46 -5.50 -11.92 -4.24
C ALA A 46 -5.17 -10.58 -4.95
N THR A 47 -4.91 -10.64 -6.25
CA THR A 47 -4.65 -9.46 -7.08
C THR A 47 -5.89 -8.57 -7.18
N SER A 48 -7.06 -9.16 -7.46
CA SER A 48 -8.34 -8.45 -7.54
C SER A 48 -8.67 -7.75 -6.22
N SER A 49 -8.47 -8.41 -5.09
CA SER A 49 -8.67 -7.83 -3.75
C SER A 49 -7.75 -6.63 -3.53
N SER A 50 -6.47 -6.74 -3.87
CA SER A 50 -5.48 -5.67 -3.68
C SER A 50 -5.78 -4.46 -4.57
N VAL A 51 -6.12 -4.70 -5.84
CA VAL A 51 -6.51 -3.66 -6.80
C VAL A 51 -7.79 -2.96 -6.35
N ASN A 52 -8.80 -3.71 -5.90
CA ASN A 52 -10.05 -3.13 -5.41
C ASN A 52 -9.83 -2.22 -4.19
N THR A 53 -9.04 -2.67 -3.22
CA THR A 53 -8.68 -1.85 -2.06
C THR A 53 -7.93 -0.58 -2.47
N THR A 54 -6.94 -0.70 -3.36
CA THR A 54 -6.13 0.43 -3.81
C THR A 54 -6.96 1.45 -4.58
N LEU A 55 -7.79 1.02 -5.53
CA LEU A 55 -8.68 1.91 -6.28
C LEU A 55 -9.71 2.60 -5.39
N ASN A 56 -10.23 1.90 -4.39
CA ASN A 56 -11.17 2.47 -3.43
C ASN A 56 -10.51 3.53 -2.54
N ILE A 57 -9.30 3.26 -2.02
CA ILE A 57 -8.54 4.23 -1.23
C ILE A 57 -8.18 5.45 -2.07
N SER A 58 -7.63 5.25 -3.28
CA SER A 58 -7.23 6.36 -4.16
C SER A 58 -8.42 7.22 -4.59
N ALA A 59 -9.56 6.61 -4.93
CA ALA A 59 -10.79 7.35 -5.21
C ALA A 59 -11.28 8.11 -3.96
N GLY A 60 -11.21 7.48 -2.78
CA GLY A 60 -11.54 8.10 -1.51
C GLY A 60 -10.70 9.34 -1.22
N VAL A 61 -9.37 9.26 -1.41
CA VAL A 61 -8.44 10.39 -1.27
C VAL A 61 -8.78 11.49 -2.28
N LEU A 62 -8.95 11.15 -3.56
CA LEU A 62 -9.27 12.12 -4.60
C LEU A 62 -10.58 12.87 -4.30
N ILE A 63 -11.60 12.18 -3.77
CA ILE A 63 -12.88 12.82 -3.46
C ILE A 63 -12.83 13.61 -2.15
N ASN A 64 -12.29 13.04 -1.09
CA ASN A 64 -12.33 13.70 0.23
C ASN A 64 -11.31 14.83 0.34
N ASP A 65 -10.13 14.67 -0.22
CA ASP A 65 -9.04 15.64 -0.03
C ASP A 65 -9.03 16.71 -1.12
N ILE A 66 -9.38 16.36 -2.36
CA ILE A 66 -9.36 17.29 -3.50
C ILE A 66 -10.77 17.77 -3.83
N TYR A 67 -11.69 16.86 -4.20
CA TYR A 67 -13.02 17.27 -4.70
C TYR A 67 -13.85 18.01 -3.64
N LYS A 68 -13.89 17.50 -2.40
CA LYS A 68 -14.62 18.15 -1.30
C LYS A 68 -13.98 19.47 -0.87
N GLY A 69 -12.66 19.58 -0.96
CA GLY A 69 -11.94 20.84 -0.72
C GLY A 69 -12.31 21.93 -1.73
N LEU A 70 -12.51 21.56 -3.00
CA LEU A 70 -12.90 22.48 -4.07
C LEU A 70 -14.42 22.77 -4.09
N PHE A 71 -15.24 21.79 -3.73
CA PHE A 71 -16.71 21.89 -3.73
C PHE A 71 -17.29 21.53 -2.35
N PRO A 72 -17.11 22.39 -1.33
CA PRO A 72 -17.43 22.08 0.07
C PRO A 72 -18.93 21.84 0.32
N GLU A 73 -19.82 22.43 -0.49
CA GLU A 73 -21.27 22.29 -0.35
C GLU A 73 -21.86 21.05 -1.05
N THR A 74 -21.01 20.07 -1.41
CA THR A 74 -21.50 18.87 -2.11
C THR A 74 -22.20 17.90 -1.16
N SER A 75 -23.41 17.47 -1.52
CA SER A 75 -24.15 16.44 -0.78
C SER A 75 -23.48 15.07 -0.82
N ASP A 76 -23.64 14.28 0.26
CA ASP A 76 -23.05 12.94 0.39
C ASP A 76 -23.41 12.00 -0.77
N LYS A 77 -24.66 12.07 -1.27
CA LYS A 77 -25.10 11.28 -2.42
C LYS A 77 -24.28 11.60 -3.68
N LYS A 78 -23.96 12.88 -3.88
CA LYS A 78 -23.16 13.33 -5.02
C LYS A 78 -21.69 12.98 -4.81
N LEU A 79 -21.16 13.07 -3.58
CA LEU A 79 -19.80 12.59 -3.25
C LEU A 79 -19.62 11.11 -3.59
N VAL A 80 -20.54 10.25 -3.18
CA VAL A 80 -20.48 8.81 -3.48
C VAL A 80 -20.56 8.55 -4.99
N LYS A 81 -21.41 9.28 -5.72
CA LYS A 81 -21.52 9.13 -7.17
C LYS A 81 -20.21 9.55 -7.86
N THR A 82 -19.62 10.67 -7.46
CA THR A 82 -18.33 11.14 -7.99
C THR A 82 -17.20 10.17 -7.64
N ALA A 83 -17.19 9.60 -6.43
CA ALA A 83 -16.22 8.58 -6.03
C ALA A 83 -16.27 7.34 -6.92
N ARG A 84 -17.47 6.84 -7.25
CA ARG A 84 -17.61 5.71 -8.19
C ARG A 84 -17.07 6.03 -9.57
N ILE A 85 -17.30 7.24 -10.08
CA ILE A 85 -16.75 7.68 -11.37
C ILE A 85 -15.23 7.74 -11.29
N ALA A 86 -14.66 8.30 -10.21
CA ALA A 86 -13.22 8.32 -9.98
C ALA A 86 -12.62 6.91 -9.94
N THR A 87 -13.28 5.95 -9.27
CA THR A 87 -12.84 4.54 -9.26
C THR A 87 -12.76 3.96 -10.67
N ILE A 88 -13.77 4.20 -11.51
CA ILE A 88 -13.77 3.72 -12.91
C ILE A 88 -12.61 4.36 -13.70
N LEU A 89 -12.44 5.67 -13.59
CA LEU A 89 -11.37 6.40 -14.29
C LEU A 89 -9.98 5.92 -13.85
N LEU A 90 -9.75 5.76 -12.55
CA LEU A 90 -8.49 5.22 -12.01
C LEU A 90 -8.27 3.75 -12.44
N GLY A 91 -9.34 2.96 -12.53
CA GLY A 91 -9.27 1.59 -13.05
C GLY A 91 -8.83 1.54 -14.51
N VAL A 92 -9.42 2.38 -15.36
CA VAL A 92 -9.01 2.51 -16.78
C VAL A 92 -7.55 2.97 -16.87
N LEU A 93 -7.14 3.97 -16.08
CA LEU A 93 -5.76 4.43 -16.03
C LEU A 93 -4.79 3.32 -15.61
N THR A 94 -5.18 2.51 -14.61
CA THR A 94 -4.38 1.36 -14.15
C THR A 94 -4.17 0.34 -15.26
N ILE A 95 -5.21 0.03 -16.05
CA ILE A 95 -5.12 -0.87 -17.20
C ILE A 95 -4.16 -0.29 -18.25
N ILE A 96 -4.27 1.00 -18.56
CA ILE A 96 -3.39 1.67 -19.53
C ILE A 96 -1.92 1.55 -19.08
N ILE A 97 -1.63 1.87 -17.82
CA ILE A 97 -0.27 1.78 -17.27
C ILE A 97 0.22 0.33 -17.30
N ALA A 98 -0.61 -0.65 -16.93
CA ALA A 98 -0.26 -2.06 -16.96
C ALA A 98 0.14 -2.54 -18.37
N LEU A 99 -0.54 -2.05 -19.41
CA LEU A 99 -0.21 -2.36 -20.81
C LEU A 99 1.11 -1.70 -21.27
N LEU A 100 1.56 -0.64 -20.61
CA LEU A 100 2.82 0.04 -20.91
C LEU A 100 4.03 -0.59 -20.18
N VAL A 101 3.82 -1.37 -19.12
CA VAL A 101 4.90 -1.99 -18.34
C VAL A 101 5.94 -2.75 -19.18
N PRO A 102 5.56 -3.57 -20.19
CA PRO A 102 6.54 -4.26 -21.04
C PRO A 102 7.44 -3.30 -21.83
N LEU A 103 6.94 -2.11 -22.19
CA LEU A 103 7.72 -1.08 -22.89
C LEU A 103 8.65 -0.31 -21.93
N LEU A 104 8.41 -0.40 -20.63
CA LEU A 104 9.18 0.28 -19.58
C LEU A 104 10.24 -0.61 -18.91
N GLY A 105 10.53 -1.79 -19.49
CA GLY A 105 11.55 -2.72 -18.98
C GLY A 105 11.04 -3.74 -17.95
N GLY A 106 9.73 -3.94 -17.82
CA GLY A 106 9.13 -4.91 -16.91
C GLY A 106 8.61 -4.31 -15.60
N ILE A 107 7.86 -5.09 -14.82
CA ILE A 107 7.21 -4.59 -13.60
C ILE A 107 8.24 -4.26 -12.52
N VAL A 108 9.33 -5.03 -12.44
CA VAL A 108 10.38 -4.81 -11.43
C VAL A 108 11.05 -3.45 -11.66
N GLU A 109 11.39 -3.13 -12.91
CA GLU A 109 12.05 -1.87 -13.28
C GLU A 109 11.14 -0.66 -13.02
N VAL A 110 9.85 -0.78 -13.34
CA VAL A 110 8.83 0.27 -13.08
C VAL A 110 8.65 0.50 -11.58
N VAL A 111 8.47 -0.56 -10.79
CA VAL A 111 8.23 -0.46 -9.34
C VAL A 111 9.44 0.12 -8.63
N MET A 112 10.65 -0.35 -8.96
CA MET A 112 11.88 0.17 -8.36
C MET A 112 12.15 1.61 -8.76
N SER A 113 11.87 2.00 -10.00
CA SER A 113 12.00 3.40 -10.46
C SER A 113 11.03 4.33 -9.74
N LEU A 114 9.77 3.91 -9.60
CA LEU A 114 8.78 4.69 -8.86
C LEU A 114 9.14 4.80 -7.38
N ALA A 115 9.62 3.72 -6.76
CA ALA A 115 10.07 3.72 -5.38
C ALA A 115 11.28 4.64 -5.15
N ALA A 116 12.25 4.63 -6.07
CA ALA A 116 13.41 5.53 -6.02
C ALA A 116 12.98 7.00 -6.17
N LEU A 117 12.06 7.29 -7.09
CA LEU A 117 11.61 8.65 -7.37
C LEU A 117 10.74 9.23 -6.25
N THR A 118 9.81 8.44 -5.71
CA THR A 118 8.76 8.93 -4.80
C THR A 118 8.98 8.54 -3.35
N GLY A 119 9.58 7.37 -3.08
CA GLY A 119 9.58 6.76 -1.75
C GLY A 119 10.21 7.65 -0.68
N GLY A 120 11.48 8.01 -0.84
CA GLY A 120 12.16 8.88 0.11
C GLY A 120 11.49 10.25 0.25
N ALA A 121 11.12 10.87 -0.87
CA ALA A 121 10.56 12.22 -0.87
C ALA A 121 9.16 12.32 -0.24
N MET A 122 8.33 11.27 -0.35
CA MET A 122 6.97 11.26 0.19
C MET A 122 6.89 10.72 1.62
N PHE A 123 7.64 9.68 1.97
CA PHE A 123 7.54 9.04 3.29
C PHE A 123 8.43 9.71 4.34
N LEU A 124 9.61 10.17 3.97
CA LEU A 124 10.60 10.63 4.94
C LEU A 124 10.22 11.94 5.61
N PRO A 125 9.72 12.98 4.91
CA PRO A 125 9.43 14.26 5.56
C PRO A 125 8.33 14.18 6.64
N PRO A 126 7.19 13.49 6.43
CA PRO A 126 6.22 13.27 7.49
C PRO A 126 6.78 12.42 8.65
N LEU A 127 7.57 11.38 8.35
CA LEU A 127 8.19 10.53 9.36
C LEU A 127 9.17 11.33 10.24
N TRP A 128 9.99 12.20 9.63
CA TRP A 128 10.93 13.06 10.33
C TRP A 128 10.21 14.06 11.25
N ALA A 129 9.09 14.62 10.79
CA ALA A 129 8.28 15.56 11.56
C ALA A 129 7.67 14.97 12.83
N LEU A 130 7.55 13.63 12.93
CA LEU A 130 7.12 12.96 14.17
C LEU A 130 8.18 13.07 15.29
N PHE A 131 9.45 13.21 14.92
CA PHE A 131 10.57 13.25 15.87
C PHE A 131 11.17 14.65 16.02
N SER A 132 10.98 15.54 15.04
CA SER A 132 11.42 16.93 15.13
C SER A 132 10.35 17.83 15.76
N LYS A 133 10.80 18.69 16.69
CA LYS A 133 9.98 19.76 17.27
C LYS A 133 10.00 21.05 16.45
N LEU A 134 10.97 21.18 15.54
CA LEU A 134 11.23 22.42 14.79
C LEU A 134 10.59 22.42 13.40
N GLN A 135 10.47 21.25 12.78
CA GLN A 135 9.90 21.14 11.44
C GLN A 135 8.41 21.49 11.44
N THR A 136 7.98 22.26 10.44
CA THR A 136 6.58 22.66 10.28
C THR A 136 5.97 22.01 9.03
N GLY A 137 4.64 21.98 8.93
CA GLY A 137 3.96 21.43 7.75
C GLY A 137 4.37 22.11 6.44
N LYS A 138 4.70 23.41 6.47
CA LYS A 138 5.24 24.11 5.29
C LYS A 138 6.61 23.57 4.91
N THR A 139 7.50 23.41 5.89
CA THR A 139 8.84 22.89 5.67
C THR A 139 8.82 21.49 5.09
N VAL A 140 8.03 20.60 5.71
CA VAL A 140 7.83 19.21 5.29
C VAL A 140 7.33 19.17 3.83
N LEU A 141 6.30 19.95 3.51
CA LEU A 141 5.74 20.01 2.16
C LEU A 141 6.75 20.55 1.14
N SER A 142 7.47 21.63 1.49
CA SER A 142 8.52 22.20 0.63
C SER A 142 9.63 21.18 0.35
N VAL A 143 10.11 20.46 1.36
CA VAL A 143 11.11 19.41 1.17
C VAL A 143 10.57 18.30 0.26
N THR A 144 9.34 17.83 0.47
CA THR A 144 8.73 16.80 -0.38
C THR A 144 8.67 17.26 -1.84
N VAL A 145 8.17 18.46 -2.12
CA VAL A 145 8.03 18.98 -3.49
C VAL A 145 9.39 19.18 -4.15
N ILE A 146 10.35 19.77 -3.44
CA ILE A 146 11.71 20.00 -3.97
C ILE A 146 12.40 18.66 -4.24
N SER A 147 12.30 17.70 -3.32
CA SER A 147 12.93 16.38 -3.48
C SER A 147 12.33 15.61 -4.66
N LEU A 148 11.00 15.61 -4.80
CA LEU A 148 10.32 15.02 -5.96
C LEU A 148 10.75 15.69 -7.27
N GLY A 149 10.85 17.02 -7.29
CA GLY A 149 11.31 17.78 -8.47
C GLY A 149 12.73 17.42 -8.88
N ILE A 150 13.65 17.33 -7.91
CA ILE A 150 15.04 16.94 -8.19
C ILE A 150 15.12 15.47 -8.66
N ASN A 151 14.40 14.55 -8.01
CA ASN A 151 14.36 13.15 -8.42
C ASN A 151 13.81 12.99 -9.85
N ALA A 152 12.73 13.71 -10.17
CA ALA A 152 12.15 13.73 -11.51
C ALA A 152 13.10 14.35 -12.54
N PHE A 153 13.83 15.42 -12.18
CA PHE A 153 14.86 16.00 -13.04
C PHE A 153 15.93 14.97 -13.39
N PHE A 154 16.49 14.27 -12.40
CA PHE A 154 17.51 13.26 -12.65
C PHE A 154 17.01 12.05 -13.45
N LYS A 155 15.74 11.66 -13.30
CA LYS A 155 15.18 10.51 -14.03
C LYS A 155 14.81 10.85 -15.48
N PHE A 156 14.18 12.00 -15.71
CA PHE A 156 13.53 12.31 -16.99
C PHE A 156 14.24 13.36 -17.84
N PHE A 157 15.03 14.26 -17.22
CA PHE A 157 15.63 15.40 -17.93
C PHE A 157 17.16 15.34 -17.97
N ALA A 158 17.81 14.84 -16.93
CA ALA A 158 19.27 14.73 -16.88
C ALA A 158 19.89 13.87 -18.01
N PRO A 159 19.27 12.74 -18.43
CA PRO A 159 19.78 11.96 -19.55
C PRO A 159 19.85 12.78 -20.85
N ASP A 160 18.82 13.57 -21.16
CA ASP A 160 18.75 14.34 -22.41
C ASP A 160 19.57 15.63 -22.36
N LEU A 161 19.68 16.27 -21.19
CA LEU A 161 20.22 17.62 -21.06
C LEU A 161 21.71 17.65 -20.73
N ILE A 162 22.19 16.68 -19.95
CA ILE A 162 23.57 16.64 -19.43
C ILE A 162 24.24 15.28 -19.64
N ASP A 163 23.61 14.38 -20.42
CA ASP A 163 24.09 13.02 -20.72
C ASP A 163 24.40 12.19 -19.45
N LEU A 164 23.67 12.48 -18.37
CA LEU A 164 23.83 11.83 -17.07
C LEU A 164 22.67 10.87 -16.84
N THR A 165 22.95 9.57 -16.90
CA THR A 165 22.04 8.52 -16.47
C THR A 165 22.46 8.00 -15.11
N LEU A 166 21.51 7.95 -14.17
CA LEU A 166 21.78 7.37 -12.85
C LEU A 166 21.49 5.87 -12.91
N GLY A 167 22.48 5.07 -12.52
CA GLY A 167 22.24 3.65 -12.24
C GLY A 167 21.27 3.48 -11.06
N ARG A 168 20.63 2.32 -10.96
CA ARG A 168 19.58 2.03 -9.96
C ARG A 168 19.96 2.41 -8.53
N ALA A 169 21.16 2.00 -8.10
CA ALA A 169 21.64 2.29 -6.76
C ALA A 169 21.78 3.80 -6.50
N MET A 170 22.20 4.56 -7.52
CA MET A 170 22.32 6.00 -7.45
C MET A 170 20.95 6.67 -7.46
N GLU A 171 19.99 6.20 -8.26
CA GLU A 171 18.61 6.70 -8.23
C GLU A 171 18.00 6.56 -6.82
N MET A 172 18.16 5.40 -6.19
CA MET A 172 17.69 5.18 -4.83
C MET A 172 18.46 6.03 -3.81
N GLY A 173 19.77 6.15 -3.98
CA GLY A 173 20.63 6.96 -3.12
C GLY A 173 20.26 8.44 -3.16
N VAL A 174 20.02 8.98 -4.35
CA VAL A 174 19.54 10.36 -4.57
C VAL A 174 18.11 10.51 -4.02
N GLY A 175 17.24 9.55 -4.33
CA GLY A 175 15.84 9.55 -3.93
C GLY A 175 15.61 9.61 -2.43
N MET A 176 16.48 8.95 -1.66
CA MET A 176 16.47 8.97 -0.19
C MET A 176 17.38 10.06 0.39
N GLY A 177 18.54 10.31 -0.22
CA GLY A 177 19.57 11.21 0.31
C GLY A 177 19.16 12.68 0.27
N ILE A 178 18.52 13.12 -0.81
CA ILE A 178 18.08 14.52 -0.95
C ILE A 178 17.15 14.94 0.19
N PRO A 179 16.02 14.25 0.47
CA PRO A 179 15.13 14.69 1.53
C PRO A 179 15.82 14.64 2.90
N ILE A 180 16.72 13.69 3.16
CA ILE A 180 17.53 13.64 4.41
C ILE A 180 18.36 14.92 4.55
N VAL A 181 19.13 15.27 3.51
CA VAL A 181 20.04 16.43 3.53
C VAL A 181 19.25 17.72 3.70
N LEU A 182 18.14 17.88 2.98
CA LEU A 182 17.29 19.06 3.09
C LEU A 182 16.64 19.19 4.47
N LEU A 183 16.11 18.10 5.04
CA LEU A 183 15.53 18.12 6.38
C LEU A 183 16.57 18.47 7.44
N LEU A 184 17.73 17.83 7.39
CA LEU A 184 18.85 18.12 8.30
C LEU A 184 19.32 19.57 8.19
N GLY A 185 19.49 20.07 6.96
CA GLY A 185 19.89 21.46 6.72
C GLY A 185 18.90 22.45 7.33
N ILE A 186 17.59 22.22 7.13
CA ILE A 186 16.56 23.09 7.69
C ILE A 186 16.48 22.95 9.22
N GLU A 187 16.63 21.73 9.76
CA GLU A 187 16.65 21.49 11.21
C GLU A 187 17.77 22.31 11.88
N LEU A 188 18.99 22.25 11.31
CA LEU A 188 20.15 22.97 11.80
C LEU A 188 19.97 24.49 11.68
N TYR A 189 19.41 24.95 10.55
CA TYR A 189 19.11 26.36 10.34
C TYR A 189 18.09 26.88 11.36
N LEU A 190 16.99 26.16 11.58
CA LEU A 190 15.95 26.54 12.54
C LEU A 190 16.48 26.54 13.97
N LYS A 191 17.33 25.57 14.32
CA LYS A 191 17.98 25.50 15.62
C LYS A 191 18.94 26.67 15.84
N TYR A 192 19.71 27.07 14.82
CA TYR A 192 20.64 28.19 14.91
C TYR A 192 19.92 29.55 14.94
N SER A 193 18.83 29.68 14.18
CA SER A 193 18.03 30.91 14.09
C SER A 193 17.21 31.21 15.36
N ASN A 194 17.25 30.34 16.40
CA ASN A 194 16.37 30.39 17.58
C ASN A 194 14.90 30.66 17.21
N SER A 195 14.49 30.15 16.05
CA SER A 195 13.20 30.51 15.47
C SER A 195 12.12 29.83 16.30
N SER A 196 11.41 30.63 17.10
CA SER A 196 10.24 30.19 17.88
C SER A 196 9.24 29.56 16.92
N THR A 197 9.20 28.24 16.88
CA THR A 197 8.30 27.50 16.00
C THR A 197 7.04 27.18 16.77
N SER A 198 6.16 28.19 16.77
CA SER A 198 4.79 28.21 17.32
C SER A 198 3.95 26.96 17.01
N ALA A 199 4.27 26.16 15.99
CA ALA A 199 3.45 25.03 15.57
C ALA A 199 3.46 23.85 16.57
N TYR A 200 4.60 23.54 17.19
CA TYR A 200 4.67 22.47 18.19
C TYR A 200 3.94 22.87 19.48
N ASP A 201 4.09 24.13 19.91
CA ASP A 201 3.41 24.66 21.09
C ASP A 201 1.89 24.72 20.87
N VAL A 202 1.45 25.09 19.66
CA VAL A 202 0.02 25.03 19.26
C VAL A 202 -0.48 23.59 19.24
N TYR A 203 0.32 22.62 18.78
CA TYR A 203 -0.02 21.20 18.85
C TYR A 203 -0.15 20.72 20.29
N GLU A 204 0.80 21.03 21.17
CA GLU A 204 0.76 20.66 22.59
C GLU A 204 -0.47 21.27 23.28
N THR A 205 -0.79 22.53 22.99
CA THR A 205 -1.99 23.20 23.51
C THR A 205 -3.26 22.46 23.04
N LYS A 206 -3.37 22.15 21.75
CA LYS A 206 -4.51 21.37 21.22
C LYS A 206 -4.59 19.96 21.81
N ARG A 207 -3.44 19.31 22.02
CA ARG A 207 -3.39 17.98 22.64
C ARG A 207 -3.92 18.03 24.07
N GLN A 208 -3.51 19.02 24.85
CA GLN A 208 -3.99 19.22 26.21
C GLN A 208 -5.50 19.48 26.25
N LEU A 209 -6.01 20.31 25.34
CA LEU A 209 -7.45 20.58 25.21
C LEU A 209 -8.24 19.30 24.87
N LYS A 210 -7.74 18.49 23.92
CA LYS A 210 -8.38 17.23 23.52
C LYS A 210 -8.37 16.15 24.61
N VAL A 211 -7.36 16.17 25.49
CA VAL A 211 -7.30 15.28 26.67
C VAL A 211 -8.23 15.77 27.79
N ALA A 212 -8.49 17.08 27.85
CA ALA A 212 -9.39 17.68 28.83
C ALA A 212 -10.88 17.58 28.44
N GLU A 213 -11.20 17.40 27.16
CA GLU A 213 -12.55 17.01 26.74
C GLU A 213 -12.89 15.63 27.32
N PRO A 214 -14.07 15.44 27.94
CA PRO A 214 -14.53 14.11 28.31
C PRO A 214 -14.52 13.28 27.04
N GLN A 215 -13.82 12.13 27.05
CA GLN A 215 -13.99 11.15 26.00
C GLN A 215 -15.50 10.91 25.87
N GLU A 216 -16.09 11.28 24.73
CA GLU A 216 -17.37 10.70 24.35
C GLU A 216 -17.18 9.20 24.53
N ALA A 217 -17.95 8.62 25.45
CA ALA A 217 -17.99 7.17 25.57
C ALA A 217 -18.21 6.66 24.14
N GLU A 218 -17.34 5.78 23.65
CA GLU A 218 -17.55 5.07 22.39
C GLU A 218 -18.88 4.33 22.52
N ASP A 219 -19.97 5.03 22.22
CA ASP A 219 -21.30 4.48 22.32
C ASP A 219 -21.52 3.67 21.06
N GLY A 220 -21.51 2.36 21.26
CA GLY A 220 -21.72 1.37 20.21
C GLY A 220 -20.44 0.68 19.78
N SER A 221 -20.07 -0.37 20.52
CA SER A 221 -19.46 -1.54 19.90
C SER A 221 -20.19 -1.81 18.59
N ASN A 222 -19.49 -1.78 17.45
CA ASN A 222 -20.09 -2.01 16.14
C ASN A 222 -20.48 -3.49 16.01
N ASN A 223 -21.49 -3.91 16.77
CA ASN A 223 -21.95 -5.28 16.93
C ASN A 223 -22.34 -5.89 15.58
N LYS A 224 -22.83 -5.05 14.65
CA LYS A 224 -23.07 -5.46 13.26
C LYS A 224 -21.77 -5.79 12.54
N GLY A 225 -20.76 -4.93 12.59
CA GLY A 225 -19.45 -5.18 12.01
C GLY A 225 -18.77 -6.43 12.59
N THR A 226 -18.73 -6.55 13.92
CA THR A 226 -18.14 -7.70 14.60
C THR A 226 -18.87 -9.00 14.26
N ARG A 227 -20.19 -8.95 14.09
CA ARG A 227 -20.99 -10.12 13.67
C ARG A 227 -20.73 -10.52 12.22
N VAL A 228 -20.59 -9.56 11.31
CA VAL A 228 -20.23 -9.82 9.91
C VAL A 228 -18.86 -10.49 9.83
N ILE A 229 -17.88 -10.01 10.61
CA ILE A 229 -16.55 -10.66 10.72
C ILE A 229 -16.69 -12.10 11.20
N GLY A 230 -17.48 -12.35 12.25
CA GLY A 230 -17.71 -13.69 12.79
C GLY A 230 -18.33 -14.66 11.78
N ILE A 231 -19.30 -14.20 10.98
CA ILE A 231 -19.90 -15.00 9.89
C ILE A 231 -18.84 -15.34 8.83
N GLY A 232 -18.01 -14.38 8.44
CA GLY A 232 -16.92 -14.60 7.49
C GLY A 232 -15.94 -15.67 7.98
N VAL A 233 -15.46 -15.55 9.22
CA VAL A 233 -14.55 -16.53 9.83
C VAL A 233 -15.17 -17.93 9.91
N ALA A 234 -16.46 -18.03 10.26
CA ALA A 234 -17.16 -19.31 10.29
C ALA A 234 -17.27 -19.96 8.89
N LEU A 235 -17.59 -19.17 7.86
CA LEU A 235 -17.64 -19.65 6.48
C LEU A 235 -16.28 -20.11 5.97
N THR A 236 -15.21 -19.39 6.29
CA THR A 236 -13.83 -19.81 5.95
C THR A 236 -13.47 -21.11 6.66
N GLY A 237 -13.80 -21.24 7.95
CA GLY A 237 -13.59 -22.49 8.69
C GLY A 237 -14.35 -23.67 8.08
N LEU A 238 -15.60 -23.46 7.66
CA LEU A 238 -16.40 -24.47 6.96
C LEU A 238 -15.77 -24.88 5.63
N LEU A 239 -15.30 -23.93 4.83
CA LEU A 239 -14.61 -24.21 3.56
C LEU A 239 -13.34 -25.05 3.76
N ILE A 240 -12.51 -24.71 4.75
CA ILE A 240 -11.30 -25.47 5.08
C ILE A 240 -11.67 -26.90 5.51
N LEU A 241 -12.75 -27.05 6.27
CA LEU A 241 -13.25 -28.34 6.73
C LEU A 241 -13.77 -29.19 5.55
N ILE A 242 -14.46 -28.59 4.58
CA ILE A 242 -14.87 -29.27 3.34
C ILE A 242 -13.65 -29.72 2.53
N LEU A 243 -12.63 -28.85 2.37
CA LEU A 243 -11.40 -29.18 1.67
C LEU A 243 -10.64 -30.35 2.33
N SER A 244 -10.73 -30.48 3.65
CA SER A 244 -10.15 -31.60 4.39
C SER A 244 -10.73 -32.96 3.99
N PHE A 245 -11.98 -33.03 3.52
CA PHE A 245 -12.58 -34.29 3.06
C PHE A 245 -12.19 -34.63 1.61
N ILE A 246 -11.72 -33.64 0.86
CA ILE A 246 -11.34 -33.79 -0.56
C ILE A 246 -9.83 -34.10 -0.68
N GLY A 247 -9.01 -33.61 0.25
CA GLY A 247 -7.56 -33.78 0.19
C GLY A 247 -7.11 -35.23 0.43
N GLU A 248 -6.19 -35.74 -0.37
CA GLU A 248 -5.63 -37.10 -0.23
C GLU A 248 -4.58 -37.22 0.89
N SER A 249 -4.12 -36.10 1.46
CA SER A 249 -3.03 -36.04 2.45
C SER A 249 -3.32 -35.04 3.55
N ALA A 250 -2.81 -35.30 4.77
CA ALA A 250 -2.89 -34.41 5.93
C ALA A 250 -4.33 -34.00 6.38
N GLN A 251 -5.34 -34.82 6.07
CA GLN A 251 -6.75 -34.57 6.40
C GLN A 251 -6.98 -34.21 7.88
N LEU A 252 -6.38 -34.94 8.82
CA LEU A 252 -6.54 -34.66 10.26
C LEU A 252 -6.06 -33.25 10.66
N LEU A 253 -4.95 -32.78 10.08
CA LEU A 253 -4.40 -31.46 10.39
C LEU A 253 -5.25 -30.34 9.78
N VAL A 254 -5.62 -30.48 8.51
CA VAL A 254 -6.44 -29.49 7.80
C VAL A 254 -7.85 -29.42 8.40
N GLY A 255 -8.46 -30.57 8.69
CA GLY A 255 -9.76 -30.67 9.34
C GLY A 255 -9.76 -30.10 10.76
N GLY A 256 -8.73 -30.40 11.56
CA GLY A 256 -8.56 -29.83 12.90
C GLY A 256 -8.46 -28.30 12.89
N MET A 257 -7.71 -27.74 11.92
CA MET A 257 -7.63 -26.30 11.73
C MET A 257 -8.97 -25.70 11.29
N GLY A 258 -9.68 -26.35 10.35
CA GLY A 258 -11.01 -25.92 9.89
C GLY A 258 -12.03 -25.86 11.03
N VAL A 259 -12.07 -26.88 11.89
CA VAL A 259 -12.93 -26.92 13.08
C VAL A 259 -12.58 -25.79 14.05
N SER A 260 -11.29 -25.56 14.32
CA SER A 260 -10.83 -24.53 15.24
C SER A 260 -11.26 -23.13 14.78
N VAL A 261 -11.08 -22.84 13.48
CA VAL A 261 -11.50 -21.57 12.86
C VAL A 261 -13.03 -21.42 12.87
N LEU A 262 -13.77 -22.49 12.57
CA LEU A 262 -15.24 -22.48 12.60
C LEU A 262 -15.77 -22.18 14.00
N VAL A 263 -15.22 -22.81 15.03
CA VAL A 263 -15.59 -22.59 16.44
C VAL A 263 -15.31 -21.14 16.86
N LEU A 264 -14.15 -20.58 16.48
CA LEU A 264 -13.83 -19.18 16.73
C LEU A 264 -14.84 -18.22 16.06
N GLY A 265 -15.19 -18.47 14.80
CA GLY A 265 -16.21 -17.68 14.10
C GLY A 265 -17.57 -17.71 14.79
N LEU A 266 -18.04 -18.91 15.18
CA LEU A 266 -19.29 -19.10 15.92
C LEU A 266 -19.26 -18.45 17.32
N TYR A 267 -18.10 -18.47 17.99
CA TYR A 267 -17.91 -17.80 19.28
C TYR A 267 -18.04 -16.28 19.15
N ILE A 268 -17.41 -15.67 18.14
CA ILE A 268 -17.53 -14.22 17.85
C ILE A 268 -19.00 -13.85 17.60
N ILE A 269 -19.70 -14.63 16.77
CA ILE A 269 -21.14 -14.40 16.48
C ILE A 269 -21.97 -14.46 17.76
N ARG A 270 -21.73 -15.45 18.63
CA ARG A 270 -22.45 -15.58 19.91
C ARG A 270 -22.19 -14.40 20.85
N LYS A 271 -20.94 -13.92 20.94
CA LYS A 271 -20.57 -12.80 21.81
C LYS A 271 -21.24 -11.49 21.37
N THR A 272 -21.40 -11.27 20.07
CA THR A 272 -22.07 -10.06 19.51
C THR A 272 -23.60 -10.04 19.63
N LYS A 273 -24.20 -11.14 20.11
CA LYS A 273 -25.66 -11.27 20.31
C LYS A 273 -26.09 -10.93 21.73
N LYS A 274 -25.13 -10.85 22.67
CA LYS A 274 -25.32 -10.33 24.04
C LYS A 274 -24.98 -8.84 24.07
#